data_AF-A0A917ZRT6-F1
#
_entry.id   AF-A0A917ZRT6-F1
#
_cell.length_a   1.000
_cell.length_b   1.000
_cell.length_c   1.000
_cell.angle_alpha   90.00
_cell.angle_beta   90.00
_cell.angle_gamma   90.00
#
_symmetry.space_group_name_H-M   'P 1'
#
loop_
_entity.id
_entity.type
_entity.pdbx_description
1 polymer ?
#
loop_
_entity_poly.entity_id
_entity_poly.type
_entity_poly.pdbx_seq_one_letter_code
_entity_poly.pdbx_strand_id
1 'polypeptide(L)'
;MSDINALLEELRRIPADSPRDSQELAVLLNRIKSIAGRWADVLYEVRESAYRVTEPGAAVALEMAFRRAEQSYVELEIAHSDLNRVLSN
;
A
#
# COMPACT_ATOMS: atom_id res chain seq x y z
N MET A 1 15.35 -1.61 4.27
CA MET A 1 15.14 -0.93 5.60
C MET A 1 14.89 0.59 5.51
N SER A 2 15.41 1.32 4.51
CA SER A 2 14.98 2.71 4.26
C SER A 2 13.47 2.80 4.04
N ASP A 3 12.90 1.83 3.32
CA ASP A 3 11.50 1.84 2.93
C ASP A 3 10.52 1.62 4.08
N ILE A 4 10.93 0.89 5.13
CA ILE A 4 10.07 0.71 6.31
C ILE A 4 9.96 2.00 7.14
N ASN A 5 11.03 2.80 7.20
CA ASN A 5 10.98 4.10 7.88
C ASN A 5 10.13 5.10 7.09
N ALA A 6 10.25 5.10 5.75
CA ALA A 6 9.39 5.90 4.89
C ALA A 6 7.90 5.51 5.02
N LEU A 7 7.62 4.20 5.07
CA LEU A 7 6.28 3.66 5.31
C LEU A 7 5.72 4.13 6.66
N LEU A 8 6.49 4.02 7.74
CA LEU A 8 6.07 4.49 9.07
C LEU A 8 5.79 5.99 9.11
N GLU A 9 6.63 6.78 8.42
CA GLU A 9 6.42 8.21 8.30
C GLU A 9 5.14 8.57 7.53
N GLU A 10 4.78 7.82 6.49
CA GLU A 10 3.52 8.03 5.79
C GLU A 10 2.31 7.58 6.61
N LEU A 11 2.39 6.45 7.30
CA LEU A 11 1.34 5.95 8.20
C LEU A 11 1.01 6.95 9.31
N ARG A 12 2.02 7.57 9.91
CA ARG A 12 1.84 8.61 10.95
C ARG A 12 1.11 9.86 10.45
N ARG A 13 1.10 10.09 9.14
CA ARG A 13 0.44 11.23 8.50
C ARG A 13 -0.97 10.91 8.01
N ILE A 14 -1.48 9.70 8.25
CA ILE A 14 -2.88 9.38 7.99
C ILE A 14 -3.74 10.13 9.03
N PRO A 15 -4.71 10.95 8.60
CA PRO A 15 -5.65 11.58 9.52
C PRO A 15 -6.48 10.51 10.26
N ALA A 16 -6.66 10.67 11.57
CA ALA A 16 -7.48 9.76 12.37
C ALA A 16 -8.99 9.94 12.12
N ASP A 17 -9.38 11.11 11.62
CA ASP A 17 -10.77 11.45 11.36
C ASP A 17 -11.25 10.85 10.03
N SER A 18 -12.53 10.52 9.97
CA SER A 18 -13.17 10.09 8.72
C SER A 18 -13.28 11.26 7.74
N PRO A 19 -13.06 11.04 6.43
CA PRO A 19 -13.21 12.08 5.43
C PRO A 19 -14.67 12.58 5.40
N ARG A 20 -14.85 13.89 5.35
CA ARG A 20 -16.16 14.56 5.43
C ARG A 20 -16.77 14.83 4.06
N ASP A 21 -15.93 14.85 3.02
CA ASP A 21 -16.33 15.07 1.64
C ASP A 21 -15.44 14.28 0.66
N SER A 22 -15.82 14.35 -0.61
CA SER A 22 -15.12 13.68 -1.72
C SER A 22 -13.68 14.17 -1.89
N GLN A 23 -13.38 15.44 -1.56
CA GLN A 23 -12.03 15.98 -1.70
C GLN A 23 -11.11 15.43 -0.60
N GLU A 24 -11.57 15.39 0.64
CA GLU A 24 -10.87 14.77 1.76
C GLU A 24 -10.66 13.27 1.51
N LEU A 25 -11.67 12.57 0.97
CA LEU A 25 -11.54 11.16 0.60
C LEU A 25 -10.49 10.95 -0.50
N ALA A 26 -10.42 11.81 -1.53
CA ALA A 26 -9.41 11.71 -2.59
C ALA A 26 -7.99 11.88 -2.03
N VAL A 27 -7.78 12.85 -1.14
CA VAL A 27 -6.49 13.05 -0.46
C VAL A 27 -6.13 11.82 0.38
N LEU A 28 -7.08 11.26 1.12
CA LEU A 28 -6.87 10.07 1.93
C LEU A 28 -6.54 8.84 1.06
N LEU A 29 -7.30 8.59 -0.01
CA LEU A 29 -7.05 7.49 -0.94
C LEU A 29 -5.67 7.60 -1.59
N ASN A 30 -5.23 8.80 -1.99
CA ASN A 30 -3.88 8.99 -2.54
C ASN A 30 -2.79 8.60 -1.52
N ARG A 31 -2.99 8.95 -0.25
CA ARG A 31 -2.06 8.58 0.84
C ARG A 31 -2.04 7.08 1.10
N ILE A 32 -3.21 6.47 1.26
CA ILE A 32 -3.32 5.02 1.52
C ILE A 32 -2.76 4.23 0.34
N LYS A 33 -2.99 4.68 -0.91
CA LYS A 33 -2.37 4.10 -2.11
C LYS A 33 -0.84 4.11 -2.02
N SER A 34 -0.23 5.27 -1.73
CA SER A 34 1.23 5.38 -1.55
C SER A 34 1.76 4.39 -0.51
N ILE A 35 1.07 4.28 0.63
CA ILE A 35 1.40 3.37 1.72
C ILE A 35 1.31 1.90 1.27
N ALA A 36 0.27 1.53 0.52
CA ALA A 36 0.13 0.18 -0.01
C ALA A 36 1.27 -0.18 -0.98
N GLY A 37 1.67 0.76 -1.84
CA GLY A 37 2.82 0.59 -2.74
C GLY A 37 4.12 0.35 -1.98
N ARG A 38 4.42 1.19 -0.99
CA ARG A 38 5.62 1.01 -0.13
C ARG A 38 5.58 -0.28 0.67
N TRP A 39 4.41 -0.71 1.11
CA TRP A 39 4.28 -1.99 1.79
C TRP A 39 4.56 -3.17 0.86
N ALA A 40 4.12 -3.10 -0.41
CA ALA A 40 4.49 -4.08 -1.42
C ALA A 40 6.02 -4.09 -1.65
N ASP A 41 6.67 -2.93 -1.71
CA ASP A 41 8.14 -2.83 -1.83
C ASP A 41 8.86 -3.51 -0.64
N VAL A 42 8.41 -3.24 0.59
CA VAL A 42 8.96 -3.88 1.80
C VAL A 42 8.79 -5.40 1.74
N LEU A 43 7.62 -5.89 1.33
CA LEU A 43 7.37 -7.33 1.21
C LEU A 43 8.21 -7.96 0.08
N TYR A 44 8.45 -7.23 -1.01
CA TYR A 44 9.35 -7.67 -2.07
C TYR A 44 10.77 -7.84 -1.54
N GLU A 45 11.33 -6.86 -0.83
CA GLU A 45 12.68 -6.94 -0.23
C GLU A 45 12.80 -8.15 0.72
N VAL A 46 11.81 -8.33 1.60
CA VAL A 46 11.78 -9.42 2.58
C VAL A 46 11.68 -10.77 1.87
N ARG A 47 10.82 -10.89 0.85
CA ARG A 47 10.66 -12.11 0.06
C ARG A 47 11.96 -12.52 -0.63
N GLU A 48 12.64 -11.59 -1.30
CA GLU A 48 13.93 -11.86 -1.96
C GLU A 48 15.00 -12.35 -0.97
N SER A 49 14.98 -11.79 0.25
CA SER A 49 15.90 -12.19 1.32
C SER A 49 15.54 -13.55 1.94
N ALA A 50 14.25 -13.86 2.04
CA ALA A 50 13.74 -15.06 2.68
C ALA A 50 13.95 -16.34 1.86
N TYR A 51 13.95 -16.26 0.52
CA TYR A 51 14.14 -17.43 -0.36
C TYR A 51 15.40 -18.26 -0.06
N ARG A 52 16.42 -17.67 0.56
CA ARG A 52 17.68 -18.33 0.91
C ARG A 52 17.71 -18.98 2.30
N VAL A 53 16.75 -18.68 3.16
CA VAL A 53 16.80 -19.00 4.59
C VAL A 53 15.52 -19.62 5.14
N THR A 54 14.46 -19.73 4.34
CA THR A 54 13.17 -20.28 4.78
C THR A 54 12.80 -21.58 4.08
N GLU A 55 12.04 -22.43 4.77
CA GLU A 55 11.36 -23.59 4.16
C GLU A 55 10.42 -23.15 3.01
N PRO A 56 10.17 -24.00 2.00
CA PRO A 56 9.38 -23.64 0.81
C PRO A 56 7.98 -23.06 1.13
N GLY A 57 7.32 -23.57 2.17
CA GLY A 57 5.99 -23.08 2.57
C GLY A 57 5.99 -21.62 3.03
N ALA A 58 7.04 -21.18 3.72
CA ALA A 58 7.18 -19.79 4.16
C ALA A 58 7.48 -18.85 2.98
N ALA A 59 8.31 -19.31 2.02
CA ALA A 59 8.57 -18.56 0.79
C ALA A 59 7.29 -18.33 -0.03
N VAL A 60 6.45 -19.36 -0.17
CA VAL A 60 5.13 -19.25 -0.83
C VAL A 60 4.20 -18.29 -0.09
N ALA A 61 4.17 -18.35 1.24
CA ALA A 61 3.35 -17.43 2.03
C ALA A 61 3.79 -15.97 1.87
N LEU A 62 5.10 -15.71 1.79
CA LEU A 62 5.66 -14.37 1.54
C LEU A 62 5.35 -13.87 0.13
N GLU A 63 5.46 -14.73 -0.88
CA GLU A 63 4.99 -14.40 -2.25
C GLU A 63 3.52 -13.97 -2.24
N MET A 64 2.66 -14.73 -1.57
CA MET A 64 1.24 -14.41 -1.49
C MET A 64 0.96 -13.11 -0.74
N ALA A 65 1.72 -12.82 0.32
CA ALA A 65 1.62 -11.56 1.05
C ALA A 65 1.98 -10.37 0.15
N PHE A 66 3.08 -10.48 -0.59
CA PHE A 66 3.52 -9.48 -1.56
C PHE A 66 2.45 -9.23 -2.62
N ARG A 67 1.94 -10.29 -3.27
CA ARG A 67 0.88 -10.17 -4.30
C ARG A 67 -0.38 -9.49 -3.80
N ARG A 68 -0.78 -9.76 -2.55
CA ARG A 68 -1.94 -9.10 -1.93
C ARG A 68 -1.70 -7.62 -1.66
N ALA A 69 -0.48 -7.23 -1.31
CA ALA A 69 -0.11 -5.83 -1.16
C ALA A 69 -0.11 -5.11 -2.52
N GLU A 70 0.45 -5.72 -3.57
CA GLU A 70 0.37 -5.19 -4.94
C GLU A 70 -1.09 -5.02 -5.39
N GLN A 71 -1.94 -6.04 -5.19
CA GLN A 71 -3.34 -5.96 -5.55
C GLN A 71 -4.05 -4.83 -4.79
N SER A 72 -3.78 -4.69 -3.49
CA SER A 72 -4.35 -3.61 -2.69
C SER A 72 -3.95 -2.23 -3.24
N TYR A 73 -2.71 -2.05 -3.69
CA TYR A 73 -2.28 -0.79 -4.34
C TYR A 73 -3.11 -0.51 -5.60
N VAL A 74 -3.30 -1.51 -6.46
CA VAL A 74 -4.06 -1.37 -7.72
C VAL A 74 -5.52 -1.00 -7.46
N GLU A 75 -6.19 -1.68 -6.53
CA GLU A 75 -7.59 -1.37 -6.19
C GLU A 75 -7.74 0.06 -5.64
N LEU A 76 -6.79 0.52 -4.82
CA LEU A 76 -6.76 1.89 -4.31
C LEU A 76 -6.48 2.92 -5.42
N GLU A 77 -5.67 2.56 -6.42
CA GLU A 77 -5.46 3.38 -7.61
C GLU A 77 -6.75 3.57 -8.42
N ILE A 78 -7.49 2.48 -8.64
CA ILE A 78 -8.78 2.51 -9.32
C ILE A 78 -9.76 3.41 -8.55
N ALA A 79 -9.94 3.17 -7.25
CA ALA A 79 -10.84 3.97 -6.42
C ALA A 79 -10.47 5.46 -6.41
N HIS A 80 -9.18 5.79 -6.32
CA HIS A 80 -8.70 7.17 -6.38
C HIS A 80 -8.95 7.81 -7.76
N SER A 81 -8.72 7.06 -8.85
CA SER A 81 -8.97 7.53 -10.22
C SER A 81 -10.45 7.83 -10.46
N ASP A 82 -11.32 6.92 -10.04
CA ASP A 82 -12.77 7.06 -10.18
C ASP A 82 -13.29 8.28 -9.42
N LEU A 83 -12.81 8.50 -8.19
CA LEU A 83 -13.20 9.65 -7.39
C LEU A 83 -12.73 10.98 -8.00
N ASN A 84 -11.49 11.05 -8.52
CA ASN A 84 -11.01 12.25 -9.20
C ASN A 84 -11.78 12.57 -10.48
N ARG A 85 -12.27 11.54 -11.19
CA ARG A 85 -13.15 11.73 -12.33
C ARG A 85 -14.48 12.37 -11.91
N VAL A 86 -15.03 12.01 -10.76
CA VAL A 86 -16.25 12.65 -10.21
C VAL A 86 -15.97 14.11 -9.85
N LEU A 87 -14.84 14.42 -9.23
CA LEU A 87 -14.45 15.78 -8.81
C LEU A 87 -14.14 16.74 -9.98
N SER A 88 -13.89 16.20 -11.18
CA SER A 88 -13.55 16.98 -12.38
C SER A 88 -14.75 17.36 -13.24
N ASN A 89 -15.96 16.89 -12.90
CA ASN A 89 -17.23 17.19 -13.58
C ASN A 89 -18.08 18.16 -12.76
#